data_AF-A0A562S2N6-F1
#
_entry.id   AF-A0A562S2N6-F1
#
_cell.length_a   1.000
_cell.length_b   1.000
_cell.length_c   1.000
_cell.angle_alpha   90.00
_cell.angle_beta   90.00
_cell.angle_gamma   90.00
#
_symmetry.space_group_name_H-M   'P 1'
#
loop_
_entity.id
_entity.type
_entity.pdbx_description
1 polymer ?
#
loop_
_entity_poly.entity_id
_entity_poly.type
_entity_poly.pdbx_seq_one_letter_code
_entity_poly.pdbx_strand_id
1 'polypeptide(L)'
;MFYRMRRKKNKDCCQCTQTAADNQVCDMNCQVLTEVGKGCRCRIRGHQSVGAVRQRLLDLGFVPNMEVEMVRCATLGDPLEMRVGDYYVTLRKREAALIEVENI
;
A
#
# COMPACT_ATOMS: atom_id res chain seq x y z
N MET A 1 27.58 1.20 5.14
CA MET A 1 26.92 -0.11 5.34
C MET A 1 25.72 -0.19 4.41
N PHE A 2 25.83 -0.96 3.32
CA PHE A 2 24.76 -1.14 2.32
C PHE A 2 23.99 -2.43 2.65
N TYR A 3 22.73 -2.31 3.07
CA TYR A 3 21.88 -3.49 3.27
C TYR A 3 21.34 -3.96 1.93
N ARG A 4 21.90 -5.06 1.41
CA ARG A 4 21.51 -5.73 0.17
C ARG A 4 20.25 -6.57 0.45
N MET A 5 19.05 -6.00 0.25
CA MET A 5 17.80 -6.73 0.44
C MET A 5 17.39 -7.49 -0.84
N ARG A 6 17.35 -8.83 -0.70
CA ARG A 6 16.81 -9.79 -1.66
C ARG A 6 15.32 -9.51 -1.89
N ARG A 7 14.93 -9.34 -3.17
CA ARG A 7 13.52 -9.37 -3.60
C ARG A 7 12.95 -10.77 -3.37
N LYS A 8 12.00 -10.92 -2.45
CA LYS A 8 11.06 -12.04 -2.45
C LYS A 8 9.82 -11.58 -3.21
N LYS A 9 9.59 -12.14 -4.40
CA LYS A 9 8.27 -12.08 -5.06
C LYS A 9 7.38 -13.08 -4.35
N ASN A 10 6.45 -12.60 -3.54
CA ASN A 10 5.39 -13.44 -3.01
C ASN A 10 4.28 -13.49 -4.08
N LYS A 11 4.21 -14.62 -4.78
CA LYS A 11 2.97 -15.02 -5.46
C LYS A 11 2.09 -15.56 -4.35
N ASP A 12 0.85 -15.09 -4.26
CA ASP A 12 -0.34 -15.87 -3.87
C ASP A 12 -1.52 -14.89 -3.76
N CYS A 13 -2.39 -14.86 -4.77
CA CYS A 13 -3.78 -14.44 -4.59
C CYS A 13 -4.69 -15.04 -5.66
N CYS A 14 -5.07 -16.30 -5.41
CA CYS A 14 -6.39 -16.84 -5.72
C CYS A 14 -7.30 -16.32 -4.56
N GLN A 15 -8.54 -15.86 -4.68
CA GLN A 15 -9.61 -16.09 -5.65
C GLN A 15 -10.55 -14.88 -5.67
N CYS A 16 -11.04 -14.62 -6.87
CA CYS A 16 -12.14 -13.73 -7.18
C CYS A 16 -13.47 -14.23 -6.58
N THR A 17 -14.13 -13.37 -5.79
CA THR A 17 -15.60 -13.35 -5.73
C THR A 17 -16.07 -12.09 -6.43
N GLN A 18 -16.84 -12.31 -7.49
CA GLN A 18 -17.37 -11.33 -8.43
C GLN A 18 -18.42 -10.46 -7.74
N THR A 19 -18.48 -9.16 -8.05
CA THR A 19 -19.72 -8.48 -8.53
C THR A 19 -19.38 -7.08 -9.09
N ALA A 20 -19.48 -7.02 -10.43
CA ALA A 20 -19.99 -5.98 -11.33
C ALA A 20 -19.54 -4.49 -11.25
N ALA A 21 -19.12 -4.03 -12.43
CA ALA A 21 -19.08 -2.64 -12.96
C ALA A 21 -17.89 -1.75 -12.54
N ASP A 22 -16.71 -2.05 -13.08
CA ASP A 22 -16.14 -1.35 -14.25
C ASP A 22 -14.64 -1.64 -14.38
N ASN A 23 -14.22 -1.97 -15.60
CA ASN A 23 -12.84 -2.09 -16.08
C ASN A 23 -11.88 -3.00 -15.30
N GLN A 24 -11.89 -4.24 -15.76
CA GLN A 24 -10.80 -5.19 -15.66
C GLN A 24 -9.50 -4.59 -16.23
N VAL A 25 -8.66 -4.06 -15.35
CA VAL A 25 -7.22 -3.97 -15.62
C VAL A 25 -6.50 -4.69 -14.49
N CYS A 26 -6.23 -5.98 -14.74
CA CYS A 26 -5.16 -6.71 -14.08
C CYS A 26 -3.83 -6.15 -14.57
N ASP A 27 -3.46 -4.96 -14.10
CA ASP A 27 -2.10 -4.50 -14.24
C ASP A 27 -1.21 -5.41 -13.40
N MET A 28 -0.21 -6.00 -14.05
CA MET A 28 0.74 -6.98 -13.52
C MET A 28 1.66 -6.43 -12.40
N ASN A 29 1.22 -5.38 -11.69
CA ASN A 29 1.99 -4.61 -10.73
C ASN A 29 1.25 -4.26 -9.42
N CYS A 30 0.10 -4.89 -9.13
CA CYS A 30 -0.57 -4.73 -7.85
C CYS A 30 0.27 -5.38 -6.73
N GLN A 31 0.69 -4.58 -5.76
CA GLN A 31 1.47 -4.99 -4.59
C GLN A 31 0.84 -4.46 -3.31
N VAL A 32 1.12 -5.11 -2.18
CA VAL A 32 0.75 -4.56 -0.87
C VAL A 32 1.76 -3.51 -0.43
N LEU A 33 1.29 -2.51 0.31
CA LEU A 33 2.12 -1.39 0.75
C LEU A 33 3.32 -1.82 1.62
N THR A 34 3.21 -2.99 2.27
CA THR A 34 4.29 -3.57 3.08
C THR A 34 5.48 -4.09 2.25
N GLU A 35 5.28 -4.46 0.99
CA GLU A 35 6.33 -5.01 0.12
C GLU A 35 7.06 -3.93 -0.69
N VAL A 36 6.60 -2.68 -0.62
CA VAL A 36 7.18 -1.54 -1.35
C VAL A 36 8.57 -1.19 -0.82
N GLY A 37 9.50 -0.96 -1.74
CA GLY A 37 10.85 -0.49 -1.43
C GLY A 37 10.86 0.94 -0.90
N LYS A 38 11.78 1.26 0.00
CA LYS A 38 12.00 2.64 0.48
C LYS A 38 12.36 3.56 -0.68
N GLY A 39 11.76 4.74 -0.74
CA GLY A 39 11.94 5.74 -1.81
C GLY A 39 11.13 5.47 -3.08
N CYS A 40 10.26 4.45 -3.10
CA CYS A 40 9.37 4.22 -4.24
C CYS A 40 8.09 5.04 -4.12
N ARG A 41 7.62 5.54 -5.27
CA ARG A 41 6.30 6.15 -5.41
C ARG A 41 5.32 5.09 -5.91
N CYS A 42 4.13 5.07 -5.34
CA CYS A 42 3.08 4.14 -5.70
C CYS A 42 1.73 4.86 -5.68
N ARG A 43 0.77 4.33 -6.42
CA ARG A 43 -0.61 4.80 -6.45
C ARG A 43 -1.50 3.87 -5.67
N ILE A 44 -2.40 4.39 -4.86
CA ILE A 44 -3.37 3.56 -4.12
C ILE A 44 -4.43 3.05 -5.09
N ARG A 45 -4.62 1.73 -5.15
CA ARG A 45 -5.75 1.09 -5.84
C ARG A 45 -6.97 1.02 -4.94
N GLY A 46 -6.75 0.60 -3.70
CA GLY A 46 -7.83 0.35 -2.76
C GLY A 46 -7.32 -0.15 -1.42
N HIS A 47 -8.26 -0.50 -0.55
CA HIS A 47 -7.98 -1.02 0.78
C HIS A 47 -9.10 -1.98 1.20
N GLN A 48 -8.73 -3.11 1.79
CA GLN A 48 -9.68 -4.14 2.26
C GLN A 48 -10.05 -3.96 3.74
N SER A 49 -9.98 -2.73 4.27
CA SER A 49 -10.27 -2.45 5.69
C SER A 49 -11.76 -2.34 5.98
N VAL A 50 -12.18 -2.80 7.16
CA VAL A 50 -13.59 -2.81 7.60
C VAL A 50 -13.78 -1.94 8.85
N GLY A 51 -14.98 -1.34 9.00
CA GLY A 51 -15.38 -0.61 10.20
C GLY A 51 -14.59 0.68 10.45
N ALA A 52 -14.20 0.92 11.71
CA ALA A 52 -13.51 2.15 12.14
C ALA A 52 -12.16 2.37 11.45
N VAL A 53 -11.48 1.30 11.03
CA VAL A 53 -10.19 1.41 10.32
C VAL A 53 -10.37 2.06 8.94
N ARG A 54 -11.47 1.75 8.25
CA ARG A 54 -11.79 2.34 6.95
C ARG A 54 -12.02 3.85 7.07
N GLN A 55 -12.83 4.27 8.03
CA GLN A 55 -13.07 5.70 8.28
C GLN A 55 -11.75 6.43 8.57
N ARG A 56 -10.94 5.88 9.48
CA ARG A 56 -9.64 6.44 9.80
C ARG A 56 -8.71 6.56 8.59
N LEU A 57 -8.67 5.55 7.72
CA LEU A 57 -7.84 5.60 6.50
C LEU A 57 -8.32 6.69 5.53
N LEU A 58 -9.63 6.84 5.38
CA LEU A 58 -10.22 7.90 4.57
C LEU A 58 -9.94 9.29 5.17
N ASP A 59 -10.03 9.46 6.49
CA ASP A 59 -9.72 10.70 7.20
C ASP A 59 -8.24 11.09 7.06
N LEU A 60 -7.35 10.08 6.97
CA LEU A 60 -5.93 10.27 6.72
C LEU A 60 -5.59 10.54 5.23
N GLY A 61 -6.57 10.46 4.33
CA GLY A 61 -6.39 10.71 2.89
C GLY A 61 -5.90 9.50 2.10
N PHE A 62 -6.04 8.28 2.63
CA PHE A 62 -5.82 7.05 1.86
C PHE A 62 -7.04 6.74 0.99
N VAL A 63 -7.20 7.52 -0.07
CA VAL A 63 -8.24 7.36 -1.07
C VAL A 63 -7.68 6.65 -2.31
N PRO A 64 -8.50 5.88 -3.04
CA PRO A 64 -8.08 5.29 -4.31
C PRO A 64 -7.67 6.40 -5.28
N ASN A 65 -6.74 6.08 -6.18
CA ASN A 65 -6.08 7.00 -7.10
C ASN A 65 -5.13 8.04 -6.50
N MET A 66 -4.92 8.05 -5.19
CA MET A 66 -3.95 8.95 -4.56
C MET A 66 -2.51 8.43 -4.77
N GLU A 67 -1.59 9.35 -5.05
CA GLU A 67 -0.16 9.05 -5.08
C GLU A 67 0.44 9.13 -3.68
N VAL A 68 1.25 8.13 -3.34
CA VAL A 68 1.94 8.02 -2.07
C VAL A 68 3.40 7.64 -2.29
N GLU A 69 4.27 8.16 -1.45
CA GLU A 69 5.71 7.88 -1.49
C GLU A 69 6.16 7.21 -0.20
N MET A 70 6.92 6.12 -0.33
CA MET A 70 7.50 5.40 0.80
C MET A 70 8.73 6.15 1.30
N VAL A 71 8.61 6.91 2.39
CA VAL A 71 9.72 7.76 2.89
C VAL A 71 10.70 6.91 3.68
N ARG A 72 10.21 6.23 4.72
CA ARG A 72 11.04 5.36 5.55
C ARG A 72 10.21 4.26 6.21
N CYS A 73 10.82 3.10 6.36
CA CYS A 73 10.36 2.09 7.32
C CYS A 73 11.22 2.19 8.56
N ALA A 74 10.60 2.11 9.73
CA ALA A 74 11.31 1.95 11.00
C ALA A 74 12.28 0.75 10.94
N THR A 75 13.37 0.82 11.71
CA THR A 75 14.41 -0.22 11.78
C THR A 75 13.86 -1.59 12.20
N LEU A 76 12.79 -1.62 13.01
CA LEU A 76 12.07 -2.82 13.43
C LEU A 76 10.93 -3.23 12.48
N GLY A 77 10.67 -2.45 11.43
CA GLY A 77 9.64 -2.73 10.43
C GLY A 77 8.24 -2.20 10.76
N ASP A 78 8.03 -1.57 11.92
CA ASP A 78 6.85 -0.78 12.24
C ASP A 78 7.21 0.42 13.13
N PRO A 79 6.52 1.58 12.99
CA PRO A 79 5.56 1.94 11.93
C PRO A 79 6.22 2.29 10.59
N LEU A 80 5.39 2.42 9.54
CA LEU A 80 5.81 2.83 8.19
C LEU A 80 5.48 4.30 8.00
N GLU A 81 6.45 5.08 7.52
CA GLU A 81 6.26 6.48 7.17
C GLU A 81 6.17 6.67 5.67
N MET A 82 5.10 7.35 5.28
CA MET A 82 4.79 7.65 3.91
C MET A 82 4.45 9.11 3.75
N ARG A 83 4.67 9.63 2.55
CA ARG A 83 4.19 10.94 2.15
C ARG A 83 2.93 10.77 1.32
N VAL A 84 1.84 11.43 1.74
CA VAL A 84 0.57 11.50 1.02
C VAL A 84 0.40 12.96 0.62
N GLY A 85 0.54 13.28 -0.66
CA GLY A 85 0.60 14.67 -1.13
C GLY A 85 1.68 15.49 -0.43
N ASP A 86 1.27 16.47 0.39
CA ASP A 86 2.17 17.42 1.07
C ASP A 86 2.42 17.11 2.55
N TYR A 87 1.85 16.02 3.08
CA TYR A 87 2.03 15.66 4.49
C TYR A 87 2.55 14.24 4.67
N TYR A 88 3.15 14.00 5.83
CA TYR A 88 3.69 12.71 6.22
C TYR A 88 2.68 11.98 7.10
N VAL A 89 2.42 10.72 6.77
CA VAL A 89 1.54 9.85 7.55
C VAL A 89 2.33 8.64 8.04
N THR A 90 2.13 8.33 9.32
CA THR A 90 2.61 7.10 9.95
C THR A 90 1.48 6.08 9.96
N LEU A 91 1.66 4.98 9.23
CA LEU A 91 0.75 3.84 9.27
C LEU A 91 1.37 2.69 10.05
N ARG A 92 0.53 1.98 10.80
CA ARG A 92 0.97 0.70 11.37
C ARG A 92 1.08 -0.33 10.27
N LYS A 93 2.02 -1.27 10.42
CA LYS A 93 2.20 -2.39 9.47
C LYS A 93 0.89 -3.15 9.20
N ARG A 94 0.03 -3.30 10.21
CA ARG A 94 -1.30 -3.94 10.09
C ARG A 94 -2.26 -3.18 9.16
N GLU A 95 -2.19 -1.85 9.15
CA GLU A 95 -3.05 -1.01 8.30
C GLU A 95 -2.49 -1.01 6.88
N ALA A 96 -1.17 -0.86 6.73
CA ALA A 96 -0.48 -0.92 5.44
C ALA A 96 -0.60 -2.29 4.74
N ALA A 97 -0.74 -3.39 5.48
CA ALA A 97 -0.98 -4.72 4.91
C ALA A 97 -2.36 -4.84 4.22
N LEU A 98 -3.32 -3.97 4.55
CA LEU A 98 -4.67 -3.95 3.98
C LEU A 98 -4.77 -3.02 2.76
N ILE A 99 -3.73 -2.26 2.45
CA ILE A 99 -3.73 -1.26 1.37
C ILE A 99 -3.05 -1.86 0.14
N GLU A 100 -3.76 -1.81 -0.96
CA GLU A 100 -3.29 -2.22 -2.28
C GLU A 100 -2.77 -1.02 -3.04
N VAL A 101 -1.57 -1.16 -3.58
CA VAL A 101 -0.89 -0.12 -4.34
C VAL A 101 -0.35 -0.65 -5.65
N GLU A 102 -0.15 0.27 -6.58
CA GLU A 102 0.39 0.04 -7.90
C GLU A 102 1.65 0.90 -8.08
N ASN A 103 2.74 0.30 -8.56
CA ASN A 103 3.99 1.01 -8.79
C ASN A 103 3.89 1.87 -10.07
N ILE A 104 4.40 3.11 -10.02
CA ILE A 104 4.37 4.10 -11.10
C ILE A 104 5.78 4.32 -11.67
#